data_AF-A0A956JI78-F1
#
_entry.id   AF-A0A956JI78-F1
#
_cell.length_a   1.000
_cell.length_b   1.000
_cell.length_c   1.000
_cell.angle_alpha   90.00
_cell.angle_beta   90.00
_cell.angle_gamma   90.00
#
_symmetry.space_group_name_H-M   'P 1'
#
loop_
_entity.id
_entity.type
_entity.pdbx_description
1 polymer ?
#
loop_
_entity_poly.entity_id
_entity_poly.type
_entity_poly.pdbx_seq_one_letter_code
_entity_poly.pdbx_strand_id
1 'polypeptide(L)'
;AGQLDRTSAEARAVEEICDRQVVVLGELPSHGESRGFQAKARIVELLVAQCGFDVLLFEGPFYEFLGFQEAVNDGRAAPMQLDRAIGGIWLTRELAGWRRWLFDQTIGGALVVGGLDDQPSATSEYARATLPGLVASALTGVERRTCEASVARYLSWRYDDEHPLDETEQRHLTRCARLAAAELRPRNGAQGADLSHMMAENLASYFARQQGATGARERDEAMFRNFEWHRRRLPKDRRAPHCSASQVPKGLCRSVPCRRAACTVAVQMMNRVPCLVRSRRRLDQGSGASSVAPTRSAKVASPSRNRAASTANPGPPAA
;
A
#
# COMPACT_ATOMS: atom_id res chain seq x y z
N ALA A 1 15.17 27.45 -4.06
CA ALA A 1 15.34 26.18 -3.32
C ALA A 1 15.92 26.51 -1.96
N GLY A 2 15.19 26.23 -0.88
CA GLY A 2 15.67 26.46 0.48
C GLY A 2 16.79 25.47 0.82
N GLN A 3 17.82 25.95 1.50
CA GLN A 3 18.96 25.15 1.93
C GLN A 3 18.47 24.03 2.85
N LEU A 4 18.68 22.78 2.43
CA LEU A 4 18.27 21.60 3.17
C LEU A 4 19.12 21.52 4.44
N ASP A 5 18.51 21.73 5.61
CA ASP A 5 19.20 21.60 6.90
C ASP A 5 19.64 20.14 7.10
N ARG A 6 20.94 19.89 7.03
CA ARG A 6 21.56 18.57 7.19
C ARG A 6 21.65 18.13 8.65
N THR A 7 21.30 19.00 9.60
CA THR A 7 21.35 18.69 11.04
C THR A 7 20.02 18.19 11.60
N SER A 8 18.96 18.18 10.77
CA SER A 8 17.64 17.74 11.20
C SER A 8 17.59 16.24 11.52
N ALA A 9 16.62 15.82 12.35
CA ALA A 9 16.42 14.41 12.69
C ALA A 9 16.11 13.57 11.43
N GLU A 10 15.38 14.14 10.47
CA GLU A 10 15.08 13.54 9.18
C GLU A 10 16.34 13.30 8.35
N ALA A 11 17.26 14.27 8.31
CA ALA A 11 18.51 14.13 7.57
C ALA A 11 19.37 12.98 8.14
N ARG A 12 19.49 12.90 9.47
CA ARG A 12 20.20 11.81 10.14
C ARG A 12 19.55 10.44 9.88
N ALA A 13 18.22 10.38 9.94
CA ALA A 13 17.48 9.15 9.64
C ALA A 13 17.74 8.69 8.19
N VAL A 14 17.77 9.63 7.24
CA VAL A 14 18.04 9.35 5.82
C VAL A 14 19.45 8.80 5.60
N GLU A 15 20.47 9.36 6.27
CA GLU A 15 21.84 8.85 6.20
C GLU A 15 21.94 7.36 6.61
N GLU A 16 21.20 6.95 7.63
CA GLU A 16 21.20 5.57 8.13
C GLU A 16 20.51 4.54 7.21
N ILE A 17 19.63 4.99 6.32
CA ILE A 17 18.80 4.14 5.44
C ILE A 17 19.12 4.29 3.95
N CYS A 18 20.07 5.15 3.60
CA CYS A 18 20.43 5.50 2.23
C CYS A 18 20.96 4.30 1.42
N ASP A 19 21.51 3.29 2.11
CA ASP A 19 22.02 2.05 1.52
C ASP A 19 20.94 0.97 1.31
N ARG A 20 19.69 1.24 1.68
CA ARG A 20 18.58 0.29 1.59
C ARG A 20 17.90 0.36 0.24
N GLN A 21 17.47 -0.81 -0.24
CA GLN A 21 16.65 -0.91 -1.45
C GLN A 21 15.17 -0.65 -1.16
N VAL A 22 14.75 -0.93 0.07
CA VAL A 22 13.37 -0.76 0.52
C VAL A 22 13.37 -0.08 1.88
N VAL A 23 12.64 1.02 1.97
CA VAL A 23 12.40 1.76 3.22
C VAL A 23 10.91 1.76 3.50
N VAL A 24 10.51 1.40 4.72
CA VAL A 24 9.12 1.47 5.17
C VAL A 24 8.95 2.62 6.15
N LEU A 25 8.14 3.61 5.81
CA LEU A 25 7.86 4.77 6.66
C LEU A 25 6.52 4.61 7.39
N GLY A 26 6.58 4.01 8.59
CA GLY A 26 5.42 3.78 9.47
C GLY A 26 4.83 5.07 10.06
N GLU A 27 3.64 4.98 10.64
CA GLU A 27 2.95 6.12 11.28
C GLU A 27 3.24 6.26 12.77
N LEU A 28 3.05 7.48 13.28
CA LEU A 28 2.91 7.72 14.70
C LEU A 28 1.58 7.12 15.19
N PRO A 29 1.43 6.80 16.49
CA PRO A 29 0.19 6.23 17.04
C PRO A 29 -1.08 7.04 16.80
N SER A 30 -0.97 8.34 16.53
CA SER A 30 -2.04 9.25 16.15
C SER A 30 -2.15 9.35 14.61
N HIS A 31 -3.24 8.82 14.04
CA HIS A 31 -3.59 9.13 12.66
C HIS A 31 -3.87 10.64 12.53
N GLY A 32 -3.34 11.29 11.50
CA GLY A 32 -3.68 12.70 11.23
C GLY A 32 -2.72 13.75 11.79
N GLU A 33 -1.62 13.38 12.45
CA GLU A 33 -0.69 14.39 12.97
C GLU A 33 0.09 15.07 11.84
N SER A 34 -0.23 16.35 11.58
CA SER A 34 0.34 17.14 10.48
C SER A 34 1.87 17.16 10.49
N ARG A 35 2.49 17.18 11.68
CA ARG A 35 3.96 17.10 11.84
C ARG A 35 4.52 15.76 11.41
N GLY A 36 3.84 14.66 11.71
CA GLY A 36 4.24 13.32 11.27
C GLY A 36 4.27 13.22 9.74
N PHE A 37 3.26 13.77 9.06
CA PHE A 37 3.24 13.80 7.60
C PHE A 37 4.29 14.72 7.00
N GLN A 38 4.54 15.89 7.60
CA GLN A 38 5.63 16.77 7.15
C GLN A 38 7.00 16.10 7.26
N ALA A 39 7.27 15.42 8.38
CA ALA A 39 8.51 14.67 8.56
C ALA A 39 8.64 13.55 7.51
N LYS A 40 7.56 12.80 7.23
CA LYS A 40 7.55 11.78 6.17
C LYS A 40 7.79 12.38 4.78
N ALA A 41 7.07 13.45 4.43
CA ALA A 41 7.24 14.17 3.18
C ALA A 41 8.69 14.63 3.00
N ARG A 42 9.28 15.15 4.08
CA ARG A 42 10.66 15.59 4.11
C ARG A 42 11.66 14.44 3.92
N ILE A 43 11.46 13.33 4.62
CA ILE A 43 12.30 12.12 4.46
C ILE A 43 12.22 11.62 3.00
N VAL A 44 11.03 11.60 2.40
CA VAL A 44 10.86 11.20 0.99
C VAL A 44 11.64 12.11 0.05
N GLU A 45 11.52 13.44 0.18
CA GLU A 45 12.31 14.38 -0.62
C GLU A 45 13.82 14.12 -0.51
N LEU A 46 14.32 13.86 0.70
CA LEU A 46 15.72 13.61 0.95
C LEU A 46 16.18 12.24 0.40
N LEU A 47 15.37 11.19 0.52
CA LEU A 47 15.66 9.88 -0.08
C LEU A 47 15.73 9.96 -1.61
N VAL A 48 14.83 10.71 -2.24
CA VAL A 48 14.87 10.94 -3.68
C VAL A 48 16.10 11.75 -4.06
N ALA A 49 16.33 12.88 -3.40
CA ALA A 49 17.40 13.81 -3.78
C ALA A 49 18.82 13.32 -3.45
N GLN A 50 19.01 12.56 -2.36
CA GLN A 50 20.33 12.19 -1.86
C GLN A 50 20.66 10.71 -2.05
N CYS A 51 19.65 9.84 -1.98
CA CYS A 51 19.85 8.39 -1.98
C CYS A 51 19.40 7.74 -3.31
N GLY A 52 18.79 8.52 -4.22
CA GLY A 52 18.38 8.04 -5.54
C GLY A 52 17.17 7.11 -5.53
N PHE A 53 16.32 7.21 -4.50
CA PHE A 53 15.02 6.54 -4.53
C PHE A 53 14.16 7.13 -5.64
N ASP A 54 13.56 6.26 -6.45
CA ASP A 54 12.84 6.61 -7.66
C ASP A 54 11.44 5.97 -7.71
N VAL A 55 11.01 5.35 -6.61
CA VAL A 55 9.67 4.77 -6.43
C VAL A 55 9.12 5.10 -5.05
N LEU A 56 7.88 5.57 -5.01
CA LEU A 56 7.13 5.87 -3.80
C LEU A 56 5.77 5.15 -3.83
N LEU A 57 5.59 4.18 -2.95
CA LEU A 57 4.36 3.40 -2.83
C LEU A 57 3.59 3.84 -1.60
N PHE A 58 2.31 4.16 -1.76
CA PHE A 58 1.40 4.56 -0.69
C PHE A 58 0.56 3.38 -0.22
N GLU A 59 0.25 3.33 1.07
CA GLU A 59 -0.95 2.65 1.57
C GLU A 59 -2.21 3.41 1.10
N GLY A 60 -2.45 3.33 -0.20
CA GLY A 60 -3.58 3.94 -0.90
C GLY A 60 -4.10 3.01 -1.99
N PRO A 61 -5.26 3.33 -2.57
CA PRO A 61 -5.97 2.46 -3.51
C PRO A 61 -5.12 2.15 -4.73
N PHE A 62 -4.77 0.87 -4.93
CA PHE A 62 -3.97 0.37 -6.04
C PHE A 62 -4.50 0.87 -7.40
N TYR A 63 -5.82 0.80 -7.60
CA TYR A 63 -6.46 1.15 -8.86
C TYR A 63 -6.30 2.62 -9.26
N GLU A 64 -6.40 3.56 -8.32
CA GLU A 64 -6.31 4.99 -8.67
C GLU A 64 -4.91 5.37 -9.13
N PHE A 65 -3.88 4.73 -8.56
CA PHE A 65 -2.52 4.92 -9.05
C PHE A 65 -2.30 4.33 -10.45
N LEU A 66 -3.03 3.27 -10.83
CA LEU A 66 -2.99 2.77 -12.21
C LEU A 66 -3.56 3.80 -13.18
N GLY A 67 -4.75 4.34 -12.87
CA GLY A 67 -5.37 5.40 -13.68
C GLY A 67 -4.53 6.67 -13.75
N PHE A 68 -3.88 7.04 -12.63
CA PHE A 68 -2.94 8.15 -12.61
C PHE A 68 -1.71 7.88 -13.49
N GLN A 69 -1.10 6.69 -13.39
CA GLN A 69 0.07 6.34 -14.20
C GLN A 69 -0.27 6.28 -15.70
N GLU A 70 -1.44 5.77 -16.06
CA GLU A 70 -1.95 5.83 -17.44
C GLU A 70 -2.06 7.28 -17.93
N ALA A 71 -2.67 8.16 -17.12
CA ALA A 71 -2.78 9.57 -17.45
C ALA A 71 -1.39 10.25 -17.55
N VAL A 72 -0.41 9.85 -16.74
CA VAL A 72 0.97 10.35 -16.85
C VAL A 72 1.59 9.92 -18.19
N ASN A 73 1.46 8.65 -18.54
CA ASN A 73 2.02 8.11 -19.80
C ASN A 73 1.40 8.77 -21.04
N ASP A 74 0.12 9.13 -20.96
CA ASP A 74 -0.59 9.80 -22.05
C ASP A 74 -0.38 11.34 -22.07
N GLY A 75 0.33 11.91 -21.09
CA GLY A 75 0.49 13.37 -20.96
C GLY A 75 -0.78 14.12 -20.54
N ARG A 76 -1.72 13.42 -19.88
CA ARG A 76 -3.05 13.90 -19.47
C ARG A 76 -3.22 14.07 -17.96
N ALA A 77 -2.20 13.69 -17.17
CA ALA A 77 -2.28 13.69 -15.72
C ALA A 77 -2.57 15.09 -15.16
N ALA A 78 -3.47 15.15 -14.18
CA ALA A 78 -3.79 16.36 -13.44
C ALA A 78 -3.42 16.21 -11.94
N PRO A 79 -3.02 17.29 -11.25
CA PRO A 79 -2.69 17.23 -9.82
C PRO A 79 -3.82 16.64 -8.96
N MET A 80 -5.07 16.93 -9.30
CA MET A 80 -6.23 16.41 -8.57
C MET A 80 -6.36 14.88 -8.68
N GLN A 81 -5.87 14.25 -9.75
CA GLN A 81 -5.85 12.79 -9.85
C GLN A 81 -4.84 12.19 -8.86
N LEU A 82 -3.65 12.79 -8.73
CA LEU A 82 -2.68 12.38 -7.71
C LEU A 82 -3.26 12.56 -6.30
N ASP A 83 -3.87 13.71 -6.02
CA ASP A 83 -4.50 14.01 -4.72
C ASP A 83 -5.54 12.96 -4.33
N ARG A 84 -6.36 12.52 -5.28
CA ARG A 84 -7.34 11.44 -5.08
C ARG A 84 -6.69 10.08 -4.86
N ALA A 85 -5.60 9.79 -5.58
CA ALA A 85 -4.88 8.53 -5.47
C ALA A 85 -4.14 8.39 -4.13
N ILE A 86 -3.44 9.44 -3.66
CA ILE A 86 -2.74 9.42 -2.37
C ILE A 86 -3.72 9.41 -1.18
N GLY A 87 -4.90 9.99 -1.35
CA GLY A 87 -5.99 9.99 -0.36
C GLY A 87 -6.05 11.24 0.52
N GLY A 88 -7.24 11.47 1.09
CA GLY A 88 -7.62 12.73 1.76
C GLY A 88 -6.74 13.15 2.94
N ILE A 89 -6.14 12.19 3.64
CA ILE A 89 -5.26 12.43 4.79
C ILE A 89 -3.98 13.18 4.43
N TRP A 90 -3.56 13.15 3.16
CA TRP A 90 -2.42 13.91 2.66
C TRP A 90 -2.78 15.32 2.18
N LEU A 91 -4.07 15.67 2.13
CA LEU A 91 -4.57 16.92 1.55
C LEU A 91 -4.56 18.09 2.53
N THR A 92 -3.59 18.13 3.43
CA THR A 92 -3.42 19.24 4.35
C THR A 92 -2.82 20.46 3.64
N ARG A 93 -3.03 21.65 4.21
CA ARG A 93 -2.48 22.90 3.68
C ARG A 93 -0.95 22.88 3.68
N GLU A 94 -0.37 22.33 4.73
CA GLU A 94 1.07 22.27 4.95
C GLU A 94 1.79 21.39 3.94
N LEU A 95 1.08 20.39 3.38
CA LEU A 95 1.62 19.48 2.38
C LEU A 95 1.35 19.93 0.94
N ALA A 96 0.68 21.07 0.71
CA ALA A 96 0.37 21.54 -0.64
C ALA A 96 1.62 21.69 -1.53
N GLY A 97 2.72 22.21 -0.96
CA GLY A 97 4.00 22.32 -1.66
C GLY A 97 4.60 20.95 -2.01
N TRP A 98 4.55 20.01 -1.06
CA TRP A 98 5.04 18.65 -1.26
C TRP A 98 4.20 17.87 -2.29
N ARG A 99 2.88 18.00 -2.26
CA ARG A 99 1.99 17.36 -3.26
C ARG A 99 2.27 17.87 -4.67
N ARG A 100 2.52 19.18 -4.82
CA ARG A 100 2.97 19.75 -6.09
C ARG A 100 4.31 19.19 -6.52
N TRP A 101 5.29 19.15 -5.60
CA TRP A 101 6.59 18.54 -5.87
C TRP A 101 6.46 17.08 -6.32
N LEU A 102 5.64 16.29 -5.63
CA LEU A 102 5.39 14.88 -5.95
C LEU A 102 4.80 14.70 -7.35
N PHE A 103 3.81 15.54 -7.69
CA PHE A 103 3.23 15.58 -9.03
C PHE A 103 4.30 15.90 -10.09
N ASP A 104 5.06 16.99 -9.89
CA ASP A 104 6.11 17.44 -10.81
C ASP A 104 7.21 16.37 -11.01
N GLN A 105 7.65 15.70 -9.93
CA GLN A 105 8.61 14.59 -10.01
C GLN A 105 8.05 13.40 -10.79
N THR A 106 6.75 13.12 -10.64
CA THR A 106 6.12 11.99 -11.32
C THR A 106 5.97 12.25 -12.80
N ILE A 107 5.40 13.40 -13.20
CA ILE A 107 5.22 13.73 -14.62
C ILE A 107 6.56 13.96 -15.34
N GLY A 108 7.60 14.39 -14.60
CA GLY A 108 8.97 14.49 -15.11
C GLY A 108 9.69 13.14 -15.23
N GLY A 109 9.07 12.02 -14.82
CA GLY A 109 9.62 10.67 -14.87
C GLY A 109 10.68 10.36 -13.81
N ALA A 110 11.03 11.32 -12.95
CA ALA A 110 12.03 11.16 -11.90
C ALA A 110 11.56 10.20 -10.80
N LEU A 111 10.26 10.17 -10.52
CA LEU A 111 9.64 9.35 -9.48
C LEU A 111 8.47 8.54 -10.04
N VAL A 112 8.38 7.26 -9.70
CA VAL A 112 7.16 6.46 -9.90
C VAL A 112 6.36 6.50 -8.61
N VAL A 113 5.05 6.71 -8.71
CA VAL A 113 4.15 6.57 -7.57
C VAL A 113 3.20 5.39 -7.77
N GLY A 114 2.83 4.73 -6.69
CA GLY A 114 1.95 3.57 -6.74
C GLY A 114 1.13 3.39 -5.46
N GLY A 115 0.04 2.65 -5.56
CA GLY A 115 -0.77 2.23 -4.42
C GLY A 115 -0.48 0.78 -4.06
N LEU A 116 -0.67 0.44 -2.80
CA LEU A 116 -0.54 -0.93 -2.28
C LEU A 116 -1.88 -1.54 -1.90
N ASP A 117 -2.88 -0.75 -1.54
CA ASP A 117 -4.12 -1.27 -0.96
C ASP A 117 -5.06 -1.82 -2.03
N ASP A 118 -5.61 -3.02 -1.79
CA ASP A 118 -6.56 -3.67 -2.70
C ASP A 118 -7.98 -3.08 -2.60
N GLN A 119 -8.20 -2.21 -1.61
CA GLN A 119 -9.47 -1.53 -1.36
C GLN A 119 -9.70 -0.34 -2.30
N PRO A 120 -10.79 -0.32 -3.09
CA PRO A 120 -11.27 0.90 -3.72
C PRO A 120 -11.71 1.92 -2.66
N SER A 121 -11.41 3.20 -2.89
CA SER A 121 -11.93 4.31 -2.08
C SER A 121 -13.23 4.87 -2.66
N ALA A 122 -14.00 5.60 -1.86
CA ALA A 122 -15.21 6.29 -2.33
C ALA A 122 -14.94 7.29 -3.48
N THR A 123 -13.71 7.81 -3.57
CA THR A 123 -13.27 8.73 -4.62
C THR A 123 -12.62 8.03 -5.81
N SER A 124 -12.62 6.68 -5.84
CA SER A 124 -11.92 5.93 -6.88
C SER A 124 -12.65 5.97 -8.22
N GLU A 125 -12.40 7.01 -9.02
CA GLU A 125 -12.99 7.20 -10.35
C GLU A 125 -12.52 6.14 -11.34
N TYR A 126 -11.23 5.80 -11.33
CA TYR A 126 -10.67 4.83 -12.25
C TYR A 126 -11.20 3.42 -11.94
N ALA A 127 -11.28 3.05 -10.66
CA ALA A 127 -11.86 1.78 -10.24
C ALA A 127 -13.32 1.66 -10.71
N ARG A 128 -14.14 2.70 -10.49
CA ARG A 128 -15.55 2.75 -10.92
C ARG A 128 -15.71 2.62 -12.43
N ALA A 129 -14.85 3.27 -13.20
CA ALA A 129 -14.92 3.24 -14.67
C ALA A 129 -14.46 1.91 -15.26
N THR A 130 -13.49 1.24 -14.63
CA THR A 130 -12.75 0.15 -15.26
C THR A 130 -13.14 -1.24 -14.75
N LEU A 131 -13.33 -1.41 -13.44
CA LEU A 131 -13.51 -2.72 -12.84
C LEU A 131 -14.78 -3.47 -13.27
N PRO A 132 -15.94 -2.82 -13.44
CA PRO A 132 -17.13 -3.51 -13.94
C PRO A 132 -16.90 -4.11 -15.34
N GLY A 133 -16.32 -3.31 -16.25
CA GLY A 133 -16.00 -3.75 -17.61
C GLY A 133 -14.91 -4.82 -17.64
N LEU A 134 -13.91 -4.74 -16.76
CA LEU A 134 -12.90 -5.77 -16.59
C LEU A 134 -13.53 -7.12 -16.20
N VAL A 135 -14.41 -7.12 -15.19
CA VAL A 135 -15.14 -8.32 -14.76
C VAL A 135 -16.02 -8.84 -15.90
N ALA A 136 -16.73 -7.96 -16.60
CA ALA A 136 -17.56 -8.33 -17.73
C ALA A 136 -16.75 -8.97 -18.87
N SER A 137 -15.56 -8.45 -19.15
CA SER A 137 -14.69 -8.94 -20.22
C SER A 137 -14.12 -10.34 -19.97
N ALA A 138 -13.99 -10.73 -18.70
CA ALA A 138 -13.48 -12.03 -18.28
C ALA A 138 -14.55 -13.13 -18.31
N LEU A 139 -15.84 -12.76 -18.30
CA LEU A 139 -16.96 -13.67 -18.13
C LEU A 139 -17.82 -13.75 -19.40
N THR A 140 -18.70 -14.76 -19.46
CA THR A 140 -19.61 -14.96 -20.61
C THR A 140 -21.07 -15.09 -20.16
N GLY A 141 -21.98 -15.05 -21.14
CA GLY A 141 -23.40 -15.35 -20.92
C GLY A 141 -24.10 -14.44 -19.89
N VAL A 142 -24.90 -15.06 -19.02
CA VAL A 142 -25.65 -14.36 -17.96
C VAL A 142 -24.71 -13.80 -16.90
N GLU A 143 -23.68 -14.56 -16.52
CA GLU A 143 -22.73 -14.17 -15.48
C GLU A 143 -22.02 -12.86 -15.81
N ARG A 144 -21.65 -12.67 -17.08
CA ARG A 144 -21.09 -11.39 -17.56
C ARG A 144 -21.96 -10.21 -17.17
N ARG A 145 -23.26 -10.25 -17.51
CA ARG A 145 -24.17 -9.11 -17.30
C ARG A 145 -24.48 -8.89 -15.83
N THR A 146 -24.74 -9.97 -15.08
CA THR A 146 -25.08 -9.85 -13.65
C THR A 146 -23.88 -9.37 -12.84
N CYS A 147 -22.69 -9.91 -13.09
CA CYS A 147 -21.48 -9.51 -12.39
C CYS A 147 -21.05 -8.07 -12.72
N GLU A 148 -21.16 -7.65 -13.98
CA GLU A 148 -20.91 -6.26 -14.37
C GLU A 148 -21.82 -5.30 -13.62
N ALA A 149 -23.13 -5.59 -13.59
CA ALA A 149 -24.12 -4.76 -12.92
C ALA A 149 -23.87 -4.67 -11.41
N SER A 150 -23.63 -5.80 -10.73
CA SER A 150 -23.34 -5.81 -9.29
C SER A 150 -22.05 -5.07 -8.94
N VAL A 151 -20.95 -5.29 -9.67
CA VAL A 151 -19.69 -4.58 -9.41
C VAL A 151 -19.85 -3.07 -9.68
N ALA A 152 -20.54 -2.67 -10.75
CA ALA A 152 -20.83 -1.26 -11.03
C ALA A 152 -21.69 -0.62 -9.93
N ARG A 153 -22.66 -1.37 -9.39
CA ARG A 153 -23.51 -0.94 -8.29
C ARG A 153 -22.71 -0.71 -7.02
N TYR A 154 -21.88 -1.69 -6.65
CA TYR A 154 -21.03 -1.61 -5.47
C TYR A 154 -20.10 -0.41 -5.50
N LEU A 155 -19.34 -0.25 -6.58
CA LEU A 155 -18.35 0.81 -6.68
C LEU A 155 -18.98 2.20 -6.76
N SER A 156 -20.25 2.30 -7.20
CA SER A 156 -20.99 3.56 -7.26
C SER A 156 -21.92 3.80 -6.07
N TRP A 157 -21.97 2.87 -5.10
CA TRP A 157 -22.90 2.91 -3.96
C TRP A 157 -24.38 3.11 -4.33
N ARG A 158 -24.84 2.42 -5.40
CA ARG A 158 -26.21 2.54 -5.93
C ARG A 158 -27.14 1.42 -5.45
N TYR A 159 -27.33 1.32 -4.14
CA TYR A 159 -28.24 0.35 -3.51
C TYR A 159 -29.59 0.97 -3.19
N ASP A 160 -30.64 0.15 -3.26
CA ASP A 160 -32.05 0.50 -3.03
C ASP A 160 -32.79 -0.72 -2.44
N ASP A 161 -34.09 -0.60 -2.20
CA ASP A 161 -34.90 -1.68 -1.61
C ASP A 161 -34.97 -2.93 -2.51
N GLU A 162 -34.87 -2.77 -3.83
CA GLU A 162 -34.86 -3.88 -4.79
C GLU A 162 -33.48 -4.55 -4.89
N HIS A 163 -32.42 -3.80 -4.57
CA HIS A 163 -31.04 -4.22 -4.64
C HIS A 163 -30.31 -3.84 -3.34
N PRO A 164 -30.57 -4.52 -2.21
CA PRO A 164 -29.89 -4.23 -0.96
C PRO A 164 -28.44 -4.72 -0.97
N LEU A 165 -27.54 -4.04 -0.26
CA LEU A 165 -26.22 -4.59 0.07
C LEU A 165 -26.34 -5.54 1.28
N ASP A 166 -26.83 -6.75 1.01
CA ASP A 166 -26.95 -7.81 1.99
C ASP A 166 -25.89 -8.90 1.80
N GLU A 167 -25.95 -9.97 2.60
CA GLU A 167 -25.02 -11.09 2.46
C GLU A 167 -25.11 -11.80 1.11
N THR A 168 -26.28 -11.79 0.46
CA THR A 168 -26.48 -12.41 -0.86
C THR A 168 -25.74 -11.64 -1.93
N GLU A 169 -25.87 -10.31 -1.94
CA GLU A 169 -25.11 -9.45 -2.84
C GLU A 169 -23.61 -9.53 -2.56
N GLN A 170 -23.20 -9.54 -1.29
CA GLN A 170 -21.79 -9.74 -0.94
C GLN A 170 -21.26 -11.08 -1.48
N ARG A 171 -22.00 -12.19 -1.31
CA ARG A 171 -21.72 -13.52 -1.91
C ARG A 171 -21.59 -13.46 -3.41
N HIS A 172 -22.50 -12.75 -4.07
CA HIS A 172 -22.47 -12.56 -5.51
C HIS A 172 -21.20 -11.82 -5.96
N LEU A 173 -20.88 -10.68 -5.35
CA LEU A 173 -19.69 -9.88 -5.66
C LEU A 173 -18.37 -10.66 -5.51
N THR A 174 -18.23 -11.42 -4.42
CA THR A 174 -17.03 -12.26 -4.23
C THR A 174 -16.94 -13.36 -5.28
N ARG A 175 -18.05 -14.00 -5.63
CA ARG A 175 -18.08 -15.01 -6.70
C ARG A 175 -17.66 -14.39 -8.03
N CYS A 176 -18.24 -13.25 -8.39
CA CYS A 176 -17.94 -12.53 -9.63
C CYS A 176 -16.46 -12.17 -9.73
N ALA A 177 -15.88 -11.58 -8.69
CA ALA A 177 -14.47 -11.21 -8.69
C ALA A 177 -13.54 -12.42 -8.73
N ARG A 178 -13.86 -13.51 -8.00
CA ARG A 178 -13.08 -14.76 -8.05
C ARG A 178 -13.09 -15.41 -9.43
N LEU A 179 -14.25 -15.46 -10.09
CA LEU A 179 -14.36 -16.01 -11.45
C LEU A 179 -13.54 -15.16 -12.43
N ALA A 180 -13.68 -13.83 -12.38
CA ALA A 180 -12.90 -12.93 -13.23
C ALA A 180 -11.38 -13.11 -13.01
N ALA A 181 -10.94 -13.21 -11.74
CA ALA A 181 -9.53 -13.43 -11.42
C ALA A 181 -9.01 -14.78 -11.94
N ALA A 182 -9.82 -15.84 -11.86
CA ALA A 182 -9.48 -17.17 -12.36
C ALA A 182 -9.35 -17.21 -13.88
N GLU A 183 -10.28 -16.57 -14.61
CA GLU A 183 -10.27 -16.51 -16.08
C GLU A 183 -9.12 -15.66 -16.62
N LEU A 184 -8.79 -14.57 -15.93
CA LEU A 184 -7.68 -13.69 -16.31
C LEU A 184 -6.30 -14.23 -15.90
N ARG A 185 -6.23 -15.35 -15.18
CA ARG A 185 -4.96 -15.91 -14.70
C ARG A 185 -4.03 -16.24 -15.87
N PRO A 186 -2.77 -15.74 -15.88
CA PRO A 186 -1.83 -16.02 -16.95
C PRO A 186 -1.57 -17.53 -17.09
N ARG A 187 -1.81 -18.09 -18.28
CA ARG A 187 -1.64 -19.53 -18.53
C ARG A 187 -0.18 -19.96 -18.72
N ASN A 188 0.73 -19.03 -19.07
CA ASN A 188 2.13 -19.35 -19.45
C ASN A 188 3.18 -18.31 -18.98
N GLY A 189 2.98 -17.61 -17.85
CA GLY A 189 3.99 -16.69 -17.31
C GLY A 189 4.33 -15.46 -18.16
N ALA A 190 3.49 -15.12 -19.16
CA ALA A 190 3.67 -13.96 -20.02
C ALA A 190 3.52 -12.66 -19.22
N GLN A 191 4.58 -11.86 -19.18
CA GLN A 191 4.70 -10.61 -18.41
C GLN A 191 3.76 -9.47 -18.85
N GLY A 192 2.95 -9.67 -19.91
CA GLY A 192 1.94 -8.72 -20.38
C GLY A 192 0.50 -9.00 -19.91
N ALA A 193 0.19 -10.20 -19.41
CA ALA A 193 -1.13 -10.60 -18.90
C ALA A 193 -1.35 -10.24 -17.42
N ASP A 194 -0.48 -9.40 -16.87
CA ASP A 194 -0.26 -9.21 -15.44
C ASP A 194 -1.22 -8.18 -14.82
N LEU A 195 -1.50 -7.07 -15.52
CA LEU A 195 -2.28 -5.97 -14.92
C LEU A 195 -3.76 -6.34 -14.70
N SER A 196 -4.44 -6.84 -15.73
CA SER A 196 -5.86 -7.24 -15.64
C SER A 196 -6.07 -8.34 -14.59
N HIS A 197 -5.17 -9.32 -14.55
CA HIS A 197 -5.20 -10.35 -13.53
C HIS A 197 -5.02 -9.77 -12.12
N MET A 198 -4.02 -8.90 -11.92
CA MET A 198 -3.76 -8.28 -10.63
C MET A 198 -4.90 -7.38 -10.15
N MET A 199 -5.54 -6.63 -11.07
CA MET A 199 -6.74 -5.86 -10.75
C MET A 199 -7.89 -6.77 -10.31
N ALA A 200 -8.12 -7.87 -11.02
CA ALA A 200 -9.16 -8.83 -10.67
C ALA A 200 -8.85 -9.60 -9.37
N GLU A 201 -7.59 -9.96 -9.13
CA GLU A 201 -7.13 -10.63 -7.91
C GLU A 201 -7.26 -9.71 -6.69
N ASN A 202 -6.90 -8.43 -6.82
CA ASN A 202 -7.13 -7.42 -5.78
C ASN A 202 -8.63 -7.26 -5.49
N LEU A 203 -9.48 -7.23 -6.52
CA LEU A 203 -10.92 -7.10 -6.32
C LEU A 203 -11.49 -8.35 -5.61
N ALA A 204 -11.01 -9.54 -5.97
CA ALA A 204 -11.41 -10.79 -5.34
C ALA A 204 -10.95 -10.88 -3.89
N SER A 205 -9.72 -10.43 -3.60
CA SER A 205 -9.17 -10.30 -2.24
C SER A 205 -10.02 -9.35 -1.41
N TYR A 206 -10.29 -8.16 -1.93
CA TYR A 206 -11.10 -7.16 -1.25
C TYR A 206 -12.51 -7.67 -0.89
N PHE A 207 -13.26 -8.22 -1.85
CA PHE A 207 -14.62 -8.71 -1.55
C PHE A 207 -14.63 -9.93 -0.62
N ALA A 208 -13.64 -10.83 -0.74
CA ALA A 208 -13.49 -11.93 0.20
C ALA A 208 -13.26 -11.41 1.63
N ARG A 209 -12.54 -10.28 1.78
CA ARG A 209 -12.35 -9.65 3.08
C ARG A 209 -13.63 -8.99 3.63
N GLN A 210 -14.47 -8.42 2.78
CA GLN A 210 -15.74 -7.80 3.20
C GLN A 210 -16.74 -8.82 3.78
N GLN A 211 -16.72 -10.07 3.30
CA GLN A 211 -17.63 -11.13 3.77
C GLN A 211 -17.28 -11.75 5.12
N GLY A 212 -16.04 -11.62 5.57
CA GLY A 212 -15.54 -12.35 6.73
C GLY A 212 -14.99 -11.42 7.80
N ALA A 213 -14.74 -11.98 8.98
CA ALA A 213 -13.85 -11.37 9.97
C ALA A 213 -12.36 -11.47 9.55
N THR A 214 -12.06 -11.29 8.27
CA THR A 214 -10.66 -11.27 7.80
C THR A 214 -9.98 -10.06 8.38
N GLY A 215 -8.83 -10.28 9.00
CA GLY A 215 -8.15 -9.28 9.80
C GLY A 215 -7.21 -8.40 8.99
N ALA A 216 -6.43 -7.61 9.73
CA ALA A 216 -5.34 -6.80 9.16
C ALA A 216 -4.33 -7.65 8.36
N ARG A 217 -4.17 -8.93 8.70
CA ARG A 217 -3.21 -9.83 8.05
C ARG A 217 -3.51 -10.03 6.57
N GLU A 218 -4.76 -10.32 6.20
CA GLU A 218 -5.13 -10.58 4.81
C GLU A 218 -4.98 -9.31 3.95
N ARG A 219 -5.26 -8.14 4.52
CA ARG A 219 -4.99 -6.84 3.88
C ARG A 219 -3.50 -6.61 3.69
N ASP A 220 -2.67 -6.90 4.70
CA ASP A 220 -1.21 -6.80 4.60
C ASP A 220 -0.64 -7.76 3.55
N GLU A 221 -1.16 -8.98 3.47
CA GLU A 221 -0.77 -9.95 2.44
C GLU A 221 -1.14 -9.43 1.03
N ALA A 222 -2.29 -8.79 0.85
CA ALA A 222 -2.66 -8.14 -0.41
C ALA A 222 -1.75 -6.97 -0.77
N MET A 223 -1.45 -6.09 0.21
CA MET A 223 -0.51 -4.99 0.02
C MET A 223 0.89 -5.47 -0.34
N PHE A 224 1.36 -6.56 0.28
CA PHE A 224 2.65 -7.15 -0.05
C PHE A 224 2.67 -7.76 -1.46
N ARG A 225 1.58 -8.39 -1.93
CA ARG A 225 1.47 -8.83 -3.33
C ARG A 225 1.57 -7.66 -4.30
N ASN A 226 0.92 -6.53 -3.99
CA ASN A 226 0.99 -5.32 -4.81
C ASN A 226 2.39 -4.69 -4.79
N PHE A 227 3.08 -4.70 -3.65
CA PHE A 227 4.48 -4.31 -3.55
C PHE A 227 5.37 -5.16 -4.48
N GLU A 228 5.22 -6.48 -4.43
CA GLU A 228 5.98 -7.40 -5.30
C GLU A 228 5.66 -7.18 -6.78
N TRP A 229 4.40 -6.88 -7.10
CA TRP A 229 3.98 -6.53 -8.45
C TRP A 229 4.69 -5.28 -8.97
N HIS A 230 4.69 -4.19 -8.20
CA HIS A 230 5.43 -2.98 -8.54
C HIS A 230 6.91 -3.31 -8.73
N ARG A 231 7.54 -3.96 -7.75
CA ARG A 231 8.97 -4.29 -7.75
C ARG A 231 9.42 -5.05 -8.99
N ARG A 232 8.61 -5.97 -9.49
CA ARG A 232 8.94 -6.78 -10.69
C ARG A 232 8.90 -6.00 -11.99
N ARG A 233 8.15 -4.90 -12.04
CA ARG A 233 7.89 -4.10 -13.24
C ARG A 233 8.77 -2.86 -13.35
N LEU A 234 9.47 -2.50 -12.27
CA LEU A 234 10.38 -1.38 -12.29
C LEU A 234 11.50 -1.61 -13.32
N PRO A 235 11.86 -0.58 -14.13
CA PRO A 235 12.94 -0.71 -15.09
C PRO A 235 14.24 -1.10 -14.39
N LYS A 236 14.94 -2.11 -14.90
CA LYS A 236 16.23 -2.57 -14.35
C LYS A 236 17.35 -1.54 -14.55
N ASP A 237 17.09 -0.51 -15.35
CA ASP A 237 18.04 0.44 -15.91
C ASP A 237 17.79 1.90 -15.54
N ARG A 238 16.87 2.19 -14.59
CA ARG A 238 16.79 3.54 -14.00
C ARG A 238 18.16 3.87 -13.40
N ARG A 239 18.83 4.84 -14.02
CA ARG A 239 20.19 5.27 -13.70
C ARG A 239 20.11 6.26 -12.53
N ALA A 240 20.69 5.90 -11.39
CA ALA A 240 21.03 6.90 -10.40
C ALA A 240 22.13 7.82 -10.97
N PRO A 241 22.04 9.15 -10.79
CA PRO A 241 23.21 10.01 -10.91
C PRO A 241 24.22 9.60 -9.84
N HIS A 242 25.38 9.13 -10.31
CA HIS A 242 26.68 9.26 -9.68
C HIS A 242 26.69 9.50 -8.15
N CYS A 243 26.71 8.43 -7.34
CA CYS A 243 27.26 8.53 -5.99
C CYS A 243 28.77 8.74 -6.12
N SER A 244 29.23 10.01 -6.12
CA SER A 244 30.66 10.29 -5.99
C SER A 244 31.12 9.88 -4.59
N ALA A 245 31.83 8.76 -4.53
CA ALA A 245 32.66 8.44 -3.40
C ALA A 245 33.77 9.50 -3.28
N SER A 246 33.60 10.47 -2.40
CA SER A 246 34.70 11.31 -1.96
C SER A 246 34.47 11.79 -0.53
N GLN A 247 35.36 11.29 0.35
CA GLN A 247 35.69 11.75 1.70
C GLN A 247 34.91 11.15 2.90
N VAL A 248 35.11 9.87 3.21
CA VAL A 248 35.20 9.38 4.61
C VAL A 248 36.21 8.20 4.69
N PRO A 249 37.11 8.12 5.71
CA PRO A 249 38.23 7.17 5.73
C PRO A 249 37.84 5.70 5.98
N LYS A 250 38.71 4.83 5.47
CA LYS A 250 38.63 3.36 5.42
C LYS A 250 38.49 2.70 6.81
N GLY A 251 37.54 1.77 6.92
CA GLY A 251 37.48 0.79 8.01
C GLY A 251 36.45 -0.31 7.74
N LEU A 252 36.92 -1.43 7.19
CA LEU A 252 36.24 -2.72 7.02
C LEU A 252 34.81 -2.72 6.41
N CYS A 253 34.74 -2.75 5.08
CA CYS A 253 33.73 -3.55 4.39
C CYS A 253 34.30 -4.02 3.05
N ARG A 254 34.81 -5.26 3.03
CA ARG A 254 35.20 -5.96 1.79
C ARG A 254 33.92 -6.38 1.06
N SER A 255 33.64 -5.65 -0.03
CA SER A 255 33.17 -6.15 -1.32
C SER A 255 31.92 -7.04 -1.37
N VAL A 256 30.77 -6.41 -1.61
CA VAL A 256 29.86 -6.83 -2.69
C VAL A 256 29.54 -5.55 -3.49
N PRO A 257 29.78 -5.51 -4.82
CA PRO A 257 29.45 -4.32 -5.61
C PRO A 257 27.94 -4.13 -5.62
N CYS A 258 27.48 -2.92 -5.30
CA CYS A 258 26.10 -2.51 -5.49
C CYS A 258 25.77 -2.58 -7.00
N ARG A 259 25.18 -3.70 -7.43
CA ARG A 259 24.70 -3.88 -8.79
C ARG A 259 23.19 -3.60 -8.81
N ARG A 260 22.85 -2.43 -9.35
CA ARG A 260 21.72 -2.15 -10.27
C ARG A 260 20.38 -2.78 -9.88
N ALA A 261 19.58 -2.03 -9.11
CA ALA A 261 18.13 -2.23 -8.97
C ALA A 261 17.49 -0.89 -8.52
N ALA A 262 16.26 -0.61 -8.95
CA ALA A 262 15.47 0.54 -8.50
C ALA A 262 15.31 0.55 -6.97
N CYS A 263 15.28 1.73 -6.36
CA CYS A 263 15.15 1.91 -4.91
C CYS A 263 13.73 2.35 -4.56
N THR A 264 13.07 1.62 -3.68
CA THR A 264 11.63 1.78 -3.37
C THR A 264 11.40 2.29 -1.95
N VAL A 265 10.65 3.38 -1.82
CA VAL A 265 10.07 3.79 -0.54
C VAL A 265 8.63 3.29 -0.51
N ALA A 266 8.27 2.56 0.54
CA ALA A 266 6.89 2.25 0.87
C ALA A 266 6.48 3.11 2.07
N VAL A 267 5.49 3.97 1.90
CA VAL A 267 4.88 4.72 2.99
C VAL A 267 3.69 3.93 3.46
N GLN A 268 3.86 3.29 4.62
CA GLN A 268 2.83 2.47 5.24
C GLN A 268 2.17 3.20 6.40
N MET A 269 0.88 2.95 6.56
CA MET A 269 -0.02 3.53 7.56
C MET A 269 -0.59 2.46 8.49
N MET A 270 0.21 1.49 8.95
CA MET A 270 -0.21 0.61 10.03
C MET A 270 0.93 0.22 10.98
N ASN A 271 0.54 0.15 12.26
CA ASN A 271 1.38 -0.06 13.44
C ASN A 271 1.98 -1.47 13.61
N ARG A 272 1.88 -2.39 12.63
CA ARG A 272 2.11 -3.84 12.91
C ARG A 272 2.69 -4.71 11.79
N VAL A 273 3.52 -4.19 10.88
CA VAL A 273 4.41 -5.08 10.12
C VAL A 273 5.73 -5.22 10.86
N PRO A 274 6.08 -6.39 11.43
CA PRO A 274 7.44 -6.61 11.90
C PRO A 274 8.37 -6.52 10.70
N CYS A 275 9.28 -5.54 10.71
CA CYS A 275 10.35 -5.39 9.73
C CYS A 275 11.08 -6.74 9.57
N LEU A 276 10.95 -7.38 8.41
CA LEU A 276 11.70 -8.59 8.10
C LEU A 276 13.13 -8.22 7.70
N VAL A 277 13.95 -7.82 8.67
CA VAL A 277 15.40 -7.70 8.47
C VAL A 277 16.00 -9.09 8.60
N ARG A 278 16.23 -9.77 7.46
CA ARG A 278 16.99 -11.03 7.46
C ARG A 278 18.48 -10.73 7.64
N SER A 279 18.90 -10.54 8.88
CA SER A 279 20.32 -10.54 9.26
C SER A 279 20.83 -11.98 9.22
N ARG A 280 21.78 -12.27 8.31
CA ARG A 280 22.62 -13.47 8.42
C ARG A 280 23.62 -13.23 9.56
N ARG A 281 23.31 -13.66 10.78
CA ARG A 281 24.37 -13.89 11.77
C ARG A 281 25.16 -15.12 11.36
N ARG A 282 26.46 -14.96 11.14
CA ARG A 282 27.41 -16.06 11.27
C ARG A 282 27.42 -16.47 12.73
N LEU A 283 27.12 -17.75 12.97
CA LEU A 283 27.46 -18.41 14.22
C LEU A 283 28.94 -18.76 14.13
N ASP A 284 29.80 -17.98 14.79
CA ASP A 284 31.09 -18.48 15.26
C ASP A 284 30.90 -18.98 16.69
N GLN A 285 31.35 -20.21 16.92
CA GLN A 285 31.34 -20.90 18.20
C GLN A 285 32.39 -20.29 19.14
N GLY A 286 32.06 -20.23 20.43
CA GLY A 286 33.01 -19.84 21.48
C GLY A 286 32.42 -19.98 22.87
N SER A 287 32.52 -21.20 23.42
CA SER A 287 32.67 -21.58 24.85
C SER A 287 31.99 -20.73 25.95
N GLY A 288 31.15 -21.38 26.76
CA GLY A 288 30.82 -20.88 28.10
C GLY A 288 29.51 -21.42 28.64
N ALA A 289 29.48 -22.70 29.02
CA ALA A 289 28.38 -23.26 29.78
C ALA A 289 28.36 -22.66 31.19
N SER A 290 27.27 -21.98 31.56
CA SER A 290 26.82 -21.95 32.95
C SER A 290 25.31 -21.78 32.99
N SER A 291 24.70 -22.71 33.70
CA SER A 291 23.26 -22.85 33.95
C SER A 291 22.72 -21.68 34.77
N VAL A 292 21.53 -21.18 34.42
CA VAL A 292 20.47 -20.79 35.37
C VAL A 292 19.13 -20.85 34.62
N ALA A 293 18.20 -21.66 35.12
CA ALA A 293 16.81 -21.69 34.68
C ALA A 293 15.99 -20.56 35.33
N PRO A 294 14.95 -20.02 34.66
CA PRO A 294 13.86 -19.37 35.36
C PRO A 294 12.55 -20.16 35.27
N THR A 295 12.05 -20.40 36.47
CA THR A 295 10.76 -20.86 36.93
C THR A 295 9.55 -20.23 36.22
N ARG A 296 8.56 -21.08 35.95
CA ARG A 296 7.15 -20.73 35.70
C ARG A 296 6.57 -20.01 36.92
N SER A 297 5.81 -18.94 36.69
CA SER A 297 4.80 -18.46 37.64
C SER A 297 3.47 -18.22 36.94
N ALA A 298 2.43 -18.68 37.64
CA ALA A 298 1.09 -18.96 37.18
C ALA A 298 0.22 -17.72 36.97
N LYS A 299 -0.67 -17.82 36.00
CA LYS A 299 -1.89 -17.02 35.86
C LYS A 299 -2.85 -17.42 36.99
N VAL A 300 -3.17 -16.48 37.87
CA VAL A 300 -4.31 -16.59 38.80
C VAL A 300 -5.54 -16.04 38.09
N ALA A 301 -6.54 -16.90 37.94
CA ALA A 301 -7.91 -16.51 37.61
C ALA A 301 -8.66 -16.21 38.91
N SER A 302 -9.55 -15.21 38.90
CA SER A 302 -10.78 -15.28 39.70
C SER A 302 -11.89 -14.39 39.13
N PRO A 303 -13.17 -14.75 39.36
CA PRO A 303 -14.33 -14.27 38.60
C PRO A 303 -15.32 -13.42 39.43
N SER A 304 -16.11 -12.58 38.77
CA SER A 304 -17.40 -12.09 39.28
C SER A 304 -18.27 -11.76 38.06
N ARG A 305 -19.30 -12.56 37.72
CA ARG A 305 -20.69 -12.64 38.22
C ARG A 305 -21.50 -11.33 38.18
N ASN A 306 -22.57 -11.42 37.36
CA ASN A 306 -23.90 -10.80 37.45
C ASN A 306 -23.96 -9.30 37.06
N ARG A 307 -24.95 -8.80 36.29
CA ARG A 307 -26.38 -9.12 36.26
C ARG A 307 -27.03 -8.59 34.96
N ALA A 308 -28.16 -9.19 34.60
CA ALA A 308 -29.04 -8.79 33.50
C ALA A 308 -29.97 -7.60 33.86
N ALA A 309 -30.30 -6.79 32.84
CA ALA A 309 -31.54 -6.00 32.64
C ALA A 309 -31.39 -5.37 31.22
N SER A 310 -32.11 -5.77 30.17
CA SER A 310 -33.54 -5.53 29.84
C SER A 310 -33.99 -4.10 30.09
N THR A 311 -34.04 -3.27 29.03
CA THR A 311 -35.18 -2.39 28.71
C THR A 311 -35.09 -1.82 27.30
N ALA A 312 -36.17 -2.05 26.56
CA ALA A 312 -36.78 -1.40 25.40
C ALA A 312 -36.19 -0.13 24.75
N ASN A 313 -36.18 -0.17 23.41
CA ASN A 313 -36.24 0.93 22.44
C ASN A 313 -37.49 1.81 22.59
N PRO A 314 -37.38 3.11 22.30
CA PRO A 314 -38.41 3.84 21.57
C PRO A 314 -37.86 4.40 20.25
N GLY A 315 -38.65 4.25 19.18
CA GLY A 315 -38.36 4.73 17.83
C GLY A 315 -38.39 6.26 17.67
N PRO A 316 -38.10 6.75 16.45
CA PRO A 316 -37.89 8.17 16.17
C PRO A 316 -39.21 8.94 15.98
N PRO A 317 -39.24 10.25 16.25
CA PRO A 317 -40.35 11.11 15.83
C PRO A 317 -40.19 11.52 14.35
N ALA A 318 -41.30 11.52 13.64
CA ALA A 318 -41.44 12.05 12.30
C ALA A 318 -41.62 13.58 12.32
N ALA A 319 -40.90 14.28 11.44
CA ALA A 319 -41.31 15.44 10.63
C ALA A 319 -40.13 15.88 9.75
#